data_AF-A0A561Q4P8-F1
#
_entry.id   AF-A0A561Q4P8-F1
#
_cell.length_a   1.000
_cell.length_b   1.000
_cell.length_c   1.000
_cell.angle_alpha   90.00
_cell.angle_beta   90.00
_cell.angle_gamma   90.00
#
_symmetry.space_group_name_H-M   'P 1'
#
loop_
_entity.id
_entity.type
_entity.pdbx_description
1 polymer ?
#
loop_
_entity_poly.entity_id
_entity_poly.type
_entity_poly.pdbx_seq_one_letter_code
_entity_poly.pdbx_strand_id
1 'polypeptide(L)' 'MKPTTMPVQQAAQRLICLCDSIPGRIQAIKDADFTHRPAPGKWSRQEILGHLLDSATNNHQRFVRGRVENVTY' A
#
# COMPACT_ATOMS: atom_id res chain seq x y z
N MET A 1 10.16 -24.76 0.76
CA MET A 1 10.43 -23.53 1.54
C MET A 1 9.27 -23.35 2.52
N LYS A 2 9.51 -23.37 3.84
CA LYS A 2 8.43 -23.08 4.81
C LYS A 2 8.07 -21.59 4.71
N PRO A 3 6.79 -21.19 4.74
CA PRO A 3 6.43 -19.78 4.76
C PRO A 3 6.94 -19.17 6.05
N THR A 4 7.84 -18.20 5.95
CA THR A 4 8.28 -17.40 7.09
C THR A 4 7.15 -16.47 7.48
N THR A 5 6.36 -16.84 8.48
CA THR A 5 5.33 -15.96 9.03
C THR A 5 5.99 -14.86 9.85
N MET A 6 5.96 -13.62 9.36
CA MET A 6 6.37 -12.47 10.19
C MET A 6 5.33 -12.27 11.30
N PRO A 7 5.75 -12.07 12.57
CA PRO A 7 4.86 -11.66 13.63
C PRO A 7 4.11 -10.36 13.26
N VAL A 8 2.83 -10.26 13.65
CA VAL A 8 1.98 -9.09 13.35
C VAL A 8 2.61 -7.79 13.83
N GLN A 9 3.28 -7.81 14.99
CA GLN A 9 3.99 -6.66 15.55
C GLN A 9 5.14 -6.20 14.64
N GLN A 10 5.90 -7.15 14.09
CA GLN A 10 6.99 -6.83 13.16
C GLN A 10 6.45 -6.26 11.84
N ALA A 11 5.34 -6.81 11.34
CA ALA A 11 4.67 -6.28 10.16
C ALA A 11 4.14 -4.86 10.39
N ALA A 12 3.55 -4.59 11.56
CA ALA A 12 3.07 -3.26 11.94
C ALA A 12 4.21 -2.24 12.04
N GLN A 13 5.32 -2.60 12.71
CA GLN A 13 6.48 -1.72 12.83
C GLN A 13 7.10 -1.39 11.47
N ARG A 14 7.16 -2.38 10.57
CA ARG A 14 7.62 -2.17 9.20
C ARG A 14 6.69 -1.25 8.43
N LEU A 15 5.38 -1.42 8.57
CA LEU A 15 4.40 -0.53 7.93
C LEU A 15 4.57 0.92 8.39
N ILE A 16 4.73 1.16 9.69
CA ILE A 16 4.98 2.50 10.25
C ILE A 16 6.23 3.13 9.62
N CYS A 17 7.35 2.41 9.63
CA CYS A 17 8.61 2.89 9.04
C CYS A 17 8.48 3.24 7.54
N LEU A 18 7.68 2.47 6.80
CA LEU A 18 7.40 2.75 5.39
C LEU A 18 6.51 3.98 5.23
N CYS A 19 5.48 4.15 6.07
CA CYS A 19 4.63 5.35 6.07
C CYS A 19 5.42 6.62 6.39
N ASP A 20 6.44 6.54 7.24
CA ASP A 20 7.28 7.69 7.60
C ASP A 20 8.29 8.05 6.49
N SER A 21 8.82 7.05 5.79
CA SER A 21 9.93 7.24 4.84
C SER A 21 9.52 7.38 3.37
N ILE A 22 8.44 6.71 2.94
CA ILE A 22 8.01 6.70 1.53
C ILE A 22 7.52 8.07 1.04
N PRO A 23 6.74 8.87 1.81
CA PRO A 23 6.23 10.15 1.32
C PRO A 23 7.34 11.09 0.85
N GLY A 24 8.43 11.21 1.63
CA GLY A 24 9.59 12.04 1.24
C GLY A 24 10.27 11.54 -0.03
N ARG A 25 10.34 10.22 -0.24
CA ARG A 25 10.90 9.62 -1.46
C ARG A 25 10.03 9.87 -2.68
N ILE A 26 8.70 9.88 -2.51
CA ILE A 26 7.76 10.18 -3.60
C ILE A 26 7.84 11.67 -3.97
N GLN A 27 7.88 12.56 -2.96
CA GLN A 27 8.01 14.01 -3.19
C GLN A 27 9.32 14.41 -3.89
N ALA A 28 10.37 13.60 -3.75
CA ALA A 28 11.63 13.82 -4.45
C ALA A 28 11.58 13.44 -5.95
N ILE A 29 10.52 12.77 -6.42
CA ILE A 29 10.34 12.44 -7.84
C ILE A 29 9.83 13.68 -8.57
N LYS A 30 10.47 14.03 -9.69
CA LYS A 30 9.99 15.13 -10.55
C LYS A 30 8.61 14.79 -11.13
N ASP A 31 7.73 15.78 -11.22
CA ASP A 31 6.37 15.58 -11.76
C ASP A 31 6.35 14.97 -13.17
N ALA A 32 7.27 15.40 -14.04
CA ALA A 32 7.41 14.84 -15.39
C ALA A 32 7.70 13.33 -15.34
N ASP A 33 8.57 12.89 -14.43
CA ASP A 33 8.89 11.49 -14.23
C ASP A 33 7.76 10.73 -13.53
N PHE A 34 7.05 11.39 -12.62
CA PHE A 34 5.97 10.76 -11.85
C PHE A 34 4.76 10.43 -12.73
N THR A 35 4.48 11.30 -13.69
CA THR A 35 3.36 11.19 -14.64
C THR A 35 3.72 10.47 -15.94
N HIS A 36 5.01 10.30 -16.25
CA HIS A 36 5.46 9.64 -17.47
C HIS A 36 5.00 8.18 -17.57
N ARG A 37 4.45 7.80 -18.72
CA ARG A 37 4.16 6.41 -19.08
C ARG A 37 5.28 5.87 -19.98
N PRO A 38 5.96 4.78 -19.58
CA PRO A 38 7.17 4.32 -20.27
C PRO A 38 6.90 3.68 -21.64
N ALA A 39 5.68 3.22 -21.89
CA ALA A 39 5.26 2.66 -23.17
C ALA A 39 3.72 2.71 -23.30
N PRO A 40 3.18 2.60 -24.54
CA PRO A 40 1.73 2.46 -24.75
C PRO A 40 1.16 1.31 -23.91
N GLY A 41 0.09 1.58 -23.17
CA GLY A 41 -0.58 0.59 -22.30
C GLY A 41 0.14 0.29 -20.97
N LYS A 42 1.26 0.94 -20.66
CA LYS A 42 1.91 0.85 -19.34
C LYS A 42 1.50 2.00 -18.44
N TRP A 43 1.42 1.71 -17.14
CA TRP A 43 1.09 2.69 -16.12
C TRP A 43 2.27 3.60 -15.80
N SER A 44 1.96 4.85 -15.48
CA SER A 44 2.90 5.78 -14.84
C SER A 44 3.14 5.40 -13.37
N ARG A 45 4.14 6.03 -12.76
CA ARG A 45 4.39 5.85 -11.31
C ARG A 45 3.22 6.35 -10.47
N GLN A 46 2.58 7.44 -10.89
CA GLN A 46 1.37 7.96 -10.27
C GLN A 46 0.21 6.96 -10.31
N GLU A 47 -0.03 6.34 -11.47
CA GLU A 47 -1.11 5.36 -11.64
C GLU A 47 -0.87 4.11 -10.79
N ILE A 48 0.38 3.63 -10.73
CA ILE A 48 0.77 2.52 -9.84
C ILE A 48 0.51 2.89 -8.38
N LEU A 49 0.89 4.10 -7.95
CA LEU A 49 0.64 4.55 -6.57
C LEU A 49 -0.86 4.60 -6.25
N GLY A 50 -1.66 5.16 -7.16
CA GLY A 50 -3.12 5.21 -7.03
C GLY A 50 -3.72 3.81 -6.84
N HIS A 51 -3.34 2.86 -7.69
CA HIS A 51 -3.82 1.48 -7.60
C HIS A 51 -3.45 0.79 -6.27
N LEU A 52 -2.26 1.05 -5.74
CA LEU A 52 -1.83 0.53 -4.44
C LEU A 52 -2.64 1.15 -3.29
N LEU A 53 -2.93 2.44 -3.35
CA LEU A 53 -3.75 3.14 -2.36
C LEU A 53 -5.19 2.62 -2.36
N ASP A 54 -5.77 2.38 -3.53
CA ASP A 54 -7.11 1.81 -3.67
C ASP A 54 -7.17 0.40 -3.06
N SER A 55 -6.17 -0.44 -3.36
CA SER A 55 -6.07 -1.79 -2.80
C SER A 55 -5.92 -1.77 -1.28
N ALA A 56 -5.10 -0.86 -0.74
CA ALA A 56 -4.93 -0.68 0.69
C ALA A 56 -6.23 -0.22 1.37
N THR A 57 -6.95 0.71 0.76
CA THR A 57 -8.24 1.22 1.26
C THR A 57 -9.30 0.13 1.31
N ASN A 58 -9.44 -0.64 0.23
CA ASN A 58 -10.36 -1.76 0.18
C ASN A 58 -10.00 -2.84 1.23
N ASN A 59 -8.71 -3.16 1.38
CA ASN A 59 -8.26 -4.12 2.39
C ASN A 59 -8.52 -3.63 3.82
N HIS A 60 -8.30 -2.33 4.08
CA HIS A 60 -8.57 -1.74 5.39
C HIS A 60 -10.06 -1.84 5.76
N GLN A 61 -10.96 -1.52 4.81
CA GLN A 61 -12.40 -1.67 5.02
C GLN A 61 -12.80 -3.11 5.32
N ARG A 62 -12.28 -4.09 4.56
CA ARG A 62 -12.53 -5.52 4.80
C ARG A 62 -12.07 -5.94 6.20
N PHE A 63 -10.91 -5.47 6.63
CA PHE A 63 -10.38 -5.79 7.96
C PHE A 63 -11.26 -5.23 9.09
N VAL A 64 -11.70 -3.98 8.98
CA VAL A 64 -12.60 -3.35 9.97
C VAL A 64 -13.95 -4.06 9.99
N ARG A 65 -14.57 -4.29 8.83
CA ARG A 65 -15.88 -4.96 8.71
C ARG A 65 -15.85 -6.41 9.22
N GLY A 66 -14.81 -7.17 8.87
CA GLY A 66 -14.64 -8.53 9.36
C GLY A 66 -14.49 -8.64 10.88
N ARG A 67 -14.08 -7.57 11.58
CA ARG A 67 -14.12 -7.53 13.05
C ARG A 67 -15.50 -7.28 13.62
N VAL A 68 -16.36 -6.56 12.90
CA VAL A 68 -17.73 -6.25 13.34
C VAL A 68 -18.65 -7.46 13.17
N GLU A 69 -18.45 -8.25 12.12
CA GLU A 69 -19.28 -9.43 11.82
C GLU A 69 -19.05 -10.62 12.77
N ASN A 70 -17.95 -10.64 13.54
CA ASN A 70 -17.68 -11.64 14.58
C ASN A 70 -18.37 -11.35 15.93
N VAL A 71 -19.28 -10.36 15.97
CA VAL A 71 -20.14 -10.08 17.13
C VAL A 71 -21.60 -10.28 16.70
N THR A 72 -22.01 -11.54 16.52
CA THR A 72 -23.42 -11.91 16.50
C THR A 72 -23.59 -13.24 17.25
N TYR A 73 -24.56 -13.24 18.17
CA TYR A 73 -24.91 -14.23 19.22
C TYR A 73 -24.61 -15.72 18.97
#